data_AF-A0A3A5KJT3-F1
#
_entry.id   AF-A0A3A5KJT3-F1
#
_cell.length_a   1.000
_cell.length_b   1.000
_cell.length_c   1.000
_cell.angle_alpha   90.00
_cell.angle_beta   90.00
_cell.angle_gamma   90.00
#
_symmetry.space_group_name_H-M   'P 1'
#
loop_
_entity.id
_entity.type
_entity.pdbx_description
1 polymer ?
#
loop_
_entity_poly.entity_id
_entity_poly.type
_entity_poly.pdbx_seq_one_letter_code
_entity_poly.pdbx_strand_id
1 'polypeptide(L)'
;MDQNAGCFTPPVATKIRAMKEQLATLRMPFAKQELKGKGGPIRGENSVTSLNNKSFKFRVSGESFDAREMIASVCELLASIRRADILKPMPIAPRS
;
A
#
# COMPACT_ATOMS: atom_id res chain seq x y z
N MET A 1 0.71 6.12 12.94
CA MET A 1 0.80 7.06 11.80
C MET A 1 -0.52 7.82 11.73
N ASP A 2 -0.58 9.05 12.22
CA ASP A 2 -1.84 9.81 12.43
C ASP A 2 -1.89 11.16 11.68
N GLN A 3 -0.90 11.45 10.82
CA GLN A 3 -0.82 12.74 10.14
C GLN A 3 -2.00 13.01 9.19
N ASN A 4 -2.67 11.96 8.70
CA ASN A 4 -3.84 12.05 7.82
C ASN A 4 -5.09 12.58 8.55
N ALA A 5 -5.29 12.29 9.84
CA ALA A 5 -6.45 12.77 10.59
C ALA A 5 -6.46 14.30 10.73
N GLY A 6 -5.28 14.93 10.77
CA GLY A 6 -5.14 16.38 10.84
C GLY A 6 -5.14 17.11 9.48
N CYS A 7 -5.01 16.39 8.36
CA CYS A 7 -4.87 16.98 7.03
C CYS A 7 -6.11 16.80 6.15
N PHE A 8 -6.92 15.76 6.38
CA PHE A 8 -8.08 15.42 5.56
C PHE A 8 -9.36 15.36 6.36
N THR A 9 -10.51 15.50 5.69
CA THR A 9 -11.82 15.26 6.29
C THR A 9 -11.89 13.83 6.87
N PRO A 10 -12.67 13.59 7.94
CA PRO A 10 -12.73 12.28 8.59
C PRO A 10 -13.04 11.10 7.63
N PRO A 11 -13.94 11.24 6.64
CA PRO A 11 -14.19 10.17 5.68
C PRO A 11 -12.96 9.83 4.82
N VAL A 12 -12.24 10.84 4.32
CA VAL A 12 -11.05 10.66 3.49
C VAL A 12 -9.87 10.17 4.31
N ALA A 13 -9.69 10.69 5.53
CA ALA A 13 -8.66 10.25 6.45
C ALA A 13 -8.78 8.75 6.77
N THR A 14 -10.01 8.26 6.97
CA THR A 14 -10.31 6.84 7.20
C THR A 14 -9.92 5.97 5.99
N LYS A 15 -10.32 6.38 4.78
CA LYS A 15 -9.97 5.65 3.54
C LYS A 15 -8.46 5.61 3.32
N ILE A 16 -7.76 6.73 3.53
CA ILE A 16 -6.30 6.81 3.43
C ILE A 16 -5.63 5.88 4.46
N ARG A 17 -6.14 5.82 5.69
CA ARG A 17 -5.59 4.94 6.74
C ARG A 17 -5.71 3.47 6.32
N ALA A 18 -6.91 3.04 5.92
CA ALA A 18 -7.16 1.67 5.48
C ALA A 18 -6.24 1.28 4.30
N MET A 19 -6.11 2.14 3.29
CA MET A 19 -5.21 1.88 2.16
C MET A 19 -3.74 1.81 2.60
N LYS A 20 -3.30 2.64 3.55
CA LYS A 20 -1.93 2.57 4.09
C LYS A 20 -1.67 1.27 4.85
N GLU A 21 -2.64 0.79 5.62
CA GLU A 21 -2.55 -0.49 6.34
C GLU A 21 -2.44 -1.65 5.34
N GLN A 22 -3.29 -1.67 4.30
CA GLN A 22 -3.21 -2.65 3.22
C GLN A 22 -1.89 -2.59 2.45
N LEU A 23 -1.37 -1.39 2.14
CA LEU A 23 -0.07 -1.28 1.47
C LEU A 23 1.10 -1.65 2.38
N ALA A 24 0.97 -1.50 3.70
CA ALA A 24 2.00 -1.87 4.65
C ALA A 24 2.21 -3.39 4.68
N THR A 25 1.14 -4.18 4.55
CA THR A 25 1.26 -5.65 4.44
C THR A 25 1.94 -6.07 3.14
N LEU A 26 1.73 -5.32 2.05
CA LEU A 26 2.36 -5.55 0.75
C LEU A 26 3.79 -5.01 0.62
N ARG A 27 4.18 -4.02 1.44
CA ARG A 27 5.48 -3.31 1.37
C ARG A 27 6.69 -4.13 1.81
N MET A 28 6.54 -5.42 2.11
CA MET A 28 7.67 -6.31 2.36
C MET A 28 8.59 -6.32 1.12
N PRO A 29 9.91 -6.07 1.26
CA PRO A 29 10.74 -5.74 0.12
C PRO A 29 10.84 -6.94 -0.83
N PHE A 30 10.52 -6.73 -2.11
CA PHE A 30 10.97 -7.61 -3.20
C PHE A 30 12.47 -7.89 -3.12
N ALA A 31 13.26 -6.92 -2.62
CA ALA A 31 14.69 -7.05 -2.35
C ALA A 31 15.06 -7.99 -1.17
N LYS A 32 14.08 -8.56 -0.46
CA LYS A 32 14.26 -9.50 0.65
C LYS A 32 13.48 -10.79 0.44
N GLN A 33 13.31 -11.22 -0.81
CA GLN A 33 12.84 -12.58 -1.10
C GLN A 33 13.84 -13.68 -0.72
N GLU A 34 14.85 -13.38 0.10
CA GLU A 34 15.70 -14.35 0.79
C GLU A 34 15.55 -14.19 2.30
N LEU A 35 15.45 -15.32 3.01
CA LEU A 35 15.54 -15.37 4.46
C LEU A 35 16.83 -14.69 4.93
N LYS A 36 16.75 -13.67 5.80
CA LYS A 36 17.91 -13.03 6.43
C LYS A 36 18.78 -14.12 7.09
N GLY A 37 19.98 -14.35 6.53
CA GLY A 37 20.95 -15.33 7.03
C GLY A 37 20.82 -16.76 6.50
N LYS A 38 19.93 -17.07 5.54
CA LYS A 38 19.77 -18.44 5.00
C LYS A 38 19.80 -18.60 3.47
N GLY A 39 19.97 -17.53 2.67
CA GLY A 39 20.14 -17.65 1.21
C GLY A 39 19.04 -18.44 0.50
N GLY A 40 17.84 -18.51 1.09
CA GLY A 40 16.76 -19.37 0.63
C GLY A 40 15.46 -18.58 0.45
N PRO A 41 14.61 -18.94 -0.53
CA PRO A 41 13.41 -18.20 -0.85
C PRO A 41 12.40 -18.20 0.30
N ILE A 42 11.68 -17.08 0.48
CA ILE A 42 10.54 -17.02 1.38
C ILE A 42 9.49 -18.05 0.91
N ARG A 43 9.25 -19.08 1.72
CA ARG A 43 8.12 -20.00 1.53
C ARG A 43 6.86 -19.40 2.16
N GLY A 44 5.86 -19.12 1.32
CA GLY A 44 4.47 -19.41 1.70
C GLY A 44 3.62 -18.34 2.38
N GLU A 45 3.81 -17.04 2.12
CA GLU A 45 2.77 -16.02 2.43
C GLU A 45 3.03 -14.62 1.86
N ASN A 46 4.08 -14.43 1.03
CA ASN A 46 4.38 -13.15 0.37
C ASN A 46 5.05 -13.34 -1.00
N SER A 47 5.02 -14.57 -1.51
CA SER A 47 5.51 -14.92 -2.84
C SER A 47 4.43 -14.68 -3.89
N VAL A 48 4.84 -14.39 -5.12
CA VAL A 48 3.92 -14.45 -6.27
C VAL A 48 3.32 -15.85 -6.31
N THR A 49 2.00 -15.92 -6.20
CA THR A 49 1.23 -17.18 -6.24
C THR A 49 0.80 -17.53 -7.65
N SER A 50 0.60 -16.52 -8.50
CA SER A 50 0.26 -16.70 -9.92
C SER A 50 0.56 -15.44 -10.73
N LEU A 51 0.69 -15.62 -12.03
CA LEU A 51 0.71 -14.55 -13.03
C LEU A 51 -0.58 -14.66 -13.85
N ASN A 52 -1.44 -13.64 -13.80
CA ASN A 52 -2.67 -13.58 -14.60
C ASN A 52 -2.68 -12.30 -15.44
N ASN A 53 -2.89 -12.39 -16.75
CA ASN A 53 -2.92 -11.22 -17.66
C ASN A 53 -1.74 -10.24 -17.47
N LYS A 54 -0.52 -10.78 -17.29
CA LYS A 54 0.70 -9.99 -17.01
C LYS A 54 0.62 -9.18 -15.71
N SER A 55 -0.22 -9.60 -14.76
CA SER A 55 -0.31 -9.08 -13.39
C SER A 55 0.12 -10.14 -12.39
N PHE A 56 0.83 -9.73 -11.36
CA PHE A 56 1.28 -10.62 -10.28
C PHE A 56 0.21 -10.69 -9.21
N LYS A 57 -0.10 -11.91 -8.75
CA LYS A 57 -0.93 -12.14 -7.59
C LYS A 57 -0.12 -12.57 -6.39
N PHE A 58 -0.41 -12.00 -5.24
CA PHE A 58 0.22 -12.32 -3.96
C PHE A 58 -0.85 -12.88 -3.03
N ARG A 59 -0.45 -13.74 -2.11
CA ARG A 59 -1.32 -14.13 -1.00
C ARG A 59 -0.64 -13.72 0.28
N VAL A 60 -1.27 -12.86 1.08
CA VAL A 60 -0.76 -12.37 2.37
C VAL A 60 -1.78 -12.68 3.45
N SER A 61 -1.38 -13.42 4.49
CA SER A 61 -2.26 -13.81 5.61
C SER A 61 -3.60 -14.42 5.15
N GLY A 62 -3.57 -15.24 4.09
CA GLY A 62 -4.76 -15.90 3.51
C GLY A 62 -5.50 -15.10 2.44
N GLU A 63 -5.34 -13.78 2.40
CA GLU A 63 -5.98 -12.89 1.42
C GLU A 63 -5.17 -12.79 0.12
N SER A 64 -5.85 -12.69 -1.03
CA SER A 64 -5.20 -12.58 -2.35
C SER A 64 -5.25 -11.16 -2.88
N PHE A 65 -4.12 -10.67 -3.38
CA PHE A 65 -3.96 -9.33 -3.93
C PHE A 65 -3.43 -9.41 -5.35
N ASP A 66 -3.98 -8.63 -6.27
CA ASP A 66 -3.45 -8.45 -7.62
C ASP A 66 -2.70 -7.10 -7.70
N ALA A 67 -1.47 -7.12 -8.23
CA ALA A 67 -0.61 -5.95 -8.30
C ALA A 67 -1.26 -4.77 -9.04
N ARG A 68 -1.92 -5.04 -10.18
CA ARG A 68 -2.52 -3.99 -11.00
C ARG A 68 -3.78 -3.46 -10.36
N GLU A 69 -4.62 -4.33 -9.80
CA GLU A 69 -5.82 -3.92 -9.07
C GLU A 69 -5.46 -3.05 -7.86
N MET A 70 -4.37 -3.39 -7.16
CA MET A 70 -3.87 -2.57 -6.05
C MET A 70 -3.38 -1.20 -6.52
N ILE A 71 -2.61 -1.14 -7.60
CA ILE A 71 -2.17 0.15 -8.18
C ILE A 71 -3.40 0.97 -8.61
N ALA A 72 -4.36 0.35 -9.28
CA ALA A 72 -5.59 1.02 -9.72
C ALA A 72 -6.38 1.57 -8.52
N SER A 73 -6.53 0.79 -7.45
CA SER A 73 -7.23 1.20 -6.23
C SER A 73 -6.57 2.40 -5.55
N VAL A 74 -5.22 2.44 -5.56
CA VAL A 74 -4.47 3.60 -5.05
C VAL A 74 -4.70 4.82 -5.95
N CYS A 75 -4.63 4.66 -7.27
CA CYS A 75 -4.89 5.74 -8.22
C CYS A 75 -6.31 6.31 -8.08
N GLU A 76 -7.32 5.44 -7.96
CA GLU A 76 -8.72 5.82 -7.75
C GLU A 76 -8.91 6.56 -6.44
N LEU A 77 -8.30 6.09 -5.34
CA LEU A 77 -8.34 6.79 -4.07
C LEU A 77 -7.76 8.20 -4.21
N LEU A 78 -6.57 8.34 -4.80
CA LEU A 78 -5.93 9.63 -5.00
C LEU A 78 -6.77 10.55 -5.89
N ALA A 79 -7.37 10.02 -6.96
CA ALA A 79 -8.23 10.78 -7.86
C ALA A 79 -9.56 11.22 -7.18
N SER A 80 -10.01 10.48 -6.17
CA SER A 80 -11.25 10.80 -5.44
C SER A 80 -11.12 11.97 -4.47
N ILE A 81 -9.89 12.31 -4.05
CA ILE A 81 -9.64 13.39 -3.09
C ILE A 81 -9.84 14.74 -3.77
N ARG A 82 -10.79 15.53 -3.25
CA ARG A 82 -11.07 16.89 -3.75
C ARG A 82 -10.44 17.94 -2.85
N ARG A 83 -10.37 19.18 -3.34
CA ARG A 83 -9.90 20.32 -2.54
C ARG A 83 -10.68 20.49 -1.23
N ALA A 84 -12.00 20.24 -1.26
CA ALA A 84 -12.86 20.32 -0.07
C ALA A 84 -12.53 19.27 0.99
N ASP A 85 -11.82 18.20 0.63
CA ASP A 85 -11.41 17.14 1.55
C ASP A 85 -10.12 17.48 2.30
N ILE A 86 -9.43 18.57 1.94
CA ILE A 86 -8.14 18.97 2.50
C ILE A 86 -8.37 20.07 3.55
N LEU A 87 -8.12 19.74 4.82
CA LEU A 87 -8.29 20.65 5.94
C LEU A 87 -7.06 21.56 6.14
N LYS A 88 -5.87 21.03 5.84
CA LYS A 88 -4.59 21.74 6.01
C LYS A 88 -3.67 21.43 4.83
N PRO A 89 -2.81 22.39 4.43
CA PRO A 89 -1.77 22.11 3.44
C PRO A 89 -0.86 20.98 3.93
N MET A 90 -0.39 20.13 3.00
CA MET A 90 0.57 19.10 3.35
C MET A 90 1.84 19.73 3.93
N PRO A 91 2.36 19.20 5.06
CA PRO A 91 3.63 19.67 5.60
C PRO A 91 4.74 19.40 4.57
N ILE A 92 5.41 20.46 4.15
CA ILE A 92 6.56 20.38 3.24
C ILE A 92 7.79 20.14 4.12
N ALA A 93 8.49 19.03 3.90
CA ALA A 93 9.77 18.81 4.58
C ALA A 93 10.76 19.91 4.15
N PRO A 94 11.52 20.50 5.10
CA PRO A 94 12.54 21.48 4.74
C PRO A 94 13.55 20.84 3.80
N ARG A 95 13.91 21.55 2.72
CA ARG A 95 14.94 21.09 1.80
C ARG A 95 16.28 21.12 2.55
N SER A 96 16.86 19.95 2.78
CA SER A 96 18.24 19.77 3.26
C SER A 96 19.24 20.12 2.17
#